data_AF-A0A136J9G9-F1
#
_entry.id   AF-A0A136J9G9-F1
#
_cell.length_a   1.000
_cell.length_b   1.000
_cell.length_c   1.000
_cell.angle_alpha   90.00
_cell.angle_beta   90.00
_cell.angle_gamma   90.00
#
_symmetry.space_group_name_H-M   'P 1'
#
loop_
_entity.id
_entity.type
_entity.pdbx_description
1 polymer ?
#
loop_
_entity_poly.entity_id
_entity_poly.type
_entity_poly.pdbx_seq_one_letter_code
_entity_poly.pdbx_strand_id
1 'polypeptide(L)'
;MAAPAASLQRMRAPLQRAVRASIASSRAYATTVPTPTTTSTQSPPSSQSTPSDGSAPNVTILSADGKPRRPTYFKDTKLASFGDFVGAQQDAPLRVTDAYELKTVEVGPASNRRTITRLPPWLKTPIPAGNDNYKQIKKDLRGLGLHTVCEEARCPNISECWGGSNKNAATATIMLMGDTCTRGCRFCSVKTNRKPPPLDVHEPENTAEALARWGLGYVVLTSVDRDDLADGGAHHFAETIRRIKSKKPGMLVEALTGDFRGDLDMVEVVAKSGLDVYAHNVETVEDLTPYVRDRRATFRQSLAVLGHVKKVPGAEGIITKTSIMLGLGEQDHEIEAALRELRAVDVDVVTFGQYMRPTKRHLKVEKYVTPDEFEKWRKRAMEMGFLYVASGPLVRSSYKAGEAFIENVLRKRAGEKIPGSVVGADVKLNDAAAVEEIMKSENA
;
A
#
# COMPACT_ATOMS: atom_id res chain seq x y z
N MET A 1 -33.07 31.37 -0.06
CA MET A 1 -33.42 30.09 0.61
C MET A 1 -32.17 29.58 1.32
N ALA A 2 -32.29 28.90 2.46
CA ALA A 2 -31.13 28.47 3.25
C ALA A 2 -30.48 27.19 2.68
N ALA A 3 -29.16 27.04 2.87
CA ALA A 3 -28.45 25.82 2.52
C ALA A 3 -28.84 24.65 3.46
N PRO A 4 -28.84 23.39 2.98
CA PRO A 4 -29.14 22.24 3.82
C PRO A 4 -28.02 22.05 4.87
N ALA A 5 -28.41 21.83 6.13
CA ALA A 5 -27.45 21.61 7.20
C ALA A 5 -26.72 20.26 7.04
N ALA A 6 -25.39 20.27 7.13
CA ALA A 6 -24.58 19.06 7.13
C ALA A 6 -24.98 18.13 8.30
N SER A 7 -25.01 16.81 8.07
CA SER A 7 -25.56 15.88 9.06
C SER A 7 -24.77 15.85 10.37
N LEU A 8 -25.49 15.67 11.48
CA LEU A 8 -24.95 15.62 12.85
C LEU A 8 -23.90 14.51 13.09
N GLN A 9 -23.70 13.59 12.14
CA GLN A 9 -22.68 12.55 12.21
C GLN A 9 -21.25 13.13 12.08
N ARG A 10 -21.01 14.09 11.18
CA ARG A 10 -19.65 14.66 10.96
C ARG A 10 -19.06 15.31 12.22
N MET A 11 -19.88 15.91 13.08
CA MET A 11 -19.41 16.64 14.27
C MET A 11 -18.94 15.75 15.43
N ARG A 12 -19.26 14.44 15.44
CA ARG A 12 -18.92 13.58 16.59
C ARG A 12 -17.51 13.00 16.59
N ALA A 13 -16.83 12.96 15.44
CA ALA A 13 -15.47 12.42 15.33
C ALA A 13 -14.36 13.24 16.02
N PRO A 14 -14.35 14.60 15.99
CA PRO A 14 -13.23 15.38 16.57
C PRO A 14 -13.40 15.70 18.06
N LEU A 15 -14.63 16.00 18.50
CA LEU A 15 -14.89 16.71 19.77
C LEU A 15 -14.43 15.97 21.04
N GLN A 16 -14.45 14.63 21.04
CA GLN A 16 -13.97 13.83 22.18
C GLN A 16 -12.46 13.97 22.46
N ARG A 17 -11.69 14.61 21.58
CA ARG A 17 -10.22 14.67 21.69
C ARG A 17 -9.66 15.96 22.30
N ALA A 18 -10.44 17.05 22.33
CA ALA A 18 -9.99 18.34 22.86
C ALA A 18 -9.93 18.36 24.40
N VAL A 19 -10.97 17.84 25.07
CA VAL A 19 -11.19 18.00 26.52
C VAL A 19 -10.11 17.32 27.39
N ARG A 20 -9.35 16.36 26.85
CA ARG A 20 -8.26 15.67 27.58
C ARG A 20 -6.89 16.36 27.52
N ALA A 21 -6.74 17.48 26.81
CA ALA A 21 -5.46 18.18 26.70
C ALA A 21 -5.21 19.20 27.83
N SER A 22 -6.26 19.64 28.54
CA SER A 22 -6.23 20.83 29.42
C SER A 22 -5.84 20.56 30.89
N ILE A 23 -5.29 19.38 31.22
CA ILE A 23 -4.78 19.08 32.57
C ILE A 23 -3.35 18.55 32.47
N ALA A 24 -2.41 19.47 32.26
CA ALA A 24 -0.97 19.23 32.38
C ALA A 24 -0.44 20.13 33.51
N SER A 25 -0.19 19.56 34.68
CA SER A 25 0.32 20.30 35.83
C SER A 25 1.78 20.69 35.63
N SER A 26 2.11 21.93 35.98
CA SER A 26 3.47 22.45 35.90
C SER A 26 4.38 21.84 36.99
N ARG A 27 5.63 21.55 36.61
CA ARG A 27 6.75 21.40 37.57
C ARG A 27 7.96 22.14 37.03
N ALA A 28 8.53 22.99 37.87
CA ALA A 28 9.70 23.79 37.53
C ALA A 28 11.00 23.01 37.73
N TYR A 29 12.08 23.49 37.11
CA TYR A 29 13.44 23.01 37.35
C TYR A 29 13.98 23.49 38.70
N ALA A 30 14.81 22.66 39.34
CA ALA A 30 15.70 23.07 40.41
C ALA A 30 17.04 22.34 40.25
N THR A 31 18.14 23.09 40.19
CA THR A 31 19.51 22.58 40.07
C THR A 31 20.26 22.74 41.39
N THR A 32 20.91 21.68 41.86
CA THR A 32 21.93 21.76 42.93
C THR A 32 23.07 20.78 42.65
N VAL A 33 24.28 21.15 43.09
CA VAL A 33 25.51 20.35 43.04
C VAL A 33 26.23 20.53 44.38
N PRO A 34 26.77 19.47 44.98
CA PRO A 34 27.95 19.56 45.83
C PRO A 34 29.07 18.61 45.40
N THR A 35 30.30 18.90 45.84
CA THR A 35 31.55 18.22 45.43
C THR A 35 32.13 17.39 46.61
N PRO A 36 33.41 16.93 46.67
CA PRO A 36 33.69 15.50 46.85
C PRO A 36 34.36 15.12 48.19
N THR A 37 34.59 13.82 48.40
CA THR A 37 35.46 13.29 49.47
C THR A 37 36.28 12.08 49.00
N THR A 38 37.51 11.96 49.50
CA THR A 38 38.38 10.76 49.43
C THR A 38 38.11 9.81 50.63
N THR A 39 38.61 8.58 50.74
CA THR A 39 39.63 7.80 49.97
C THR A 39 39.09 6.35 49.81
N SER A 40 39.77 5.23 49.49
CA SER A 40 41.20 4.85 49.36
C SER A 40 41.37 3.63 48.44
N THR A 41 42.63 3.25 48.18
CA THR A 41 43.10 2.06 47.45
C THR A 41 42.79 0.72 48.15
N GLN A 42 42.56 -0.35 47.37
CA GLN A 42 43.54 -1.44 47.17
C GLN A 42 43.11 -2.46 46.09
N SER A 43 44.10 -3.01 45.38
CA SER A 43 44.08 -4.18 44.47
C SER A 43 45.15 -5.16 45.01
N PRO A 44 45.54 -6.32 44.42
CA PRO A 44 45.28 -6.93 43.08
C PRO A 44 44.93 -8.45 43.24
N PRO A 45 45.29 -9.45 42.38
CA PRO A 45 45.87 -9.47 41.03
C PRO A 45 45.18 -10.41 40.00
N SER A 46 45.84 -10.65 38.87
CA SER A 46 45.36 -11.32 37.65
C SER A 46 46.35 -12.36 37.08
N SER A 47 45.84 -13.45 36.49
CA SER A 47 46.49 -14.35 35.51
C SER A 47 45.39 -15.21 34.84
N GLN A 48 45.35 -15.50 33.52
CA GLN A 48 46.25 -16.34 32.68
C GLN A 48 46.30 -17.82 33.15
N SER A 49 46.16 -18.86 32.30
CA SER A 49 45.95 -18.97 30.84
C SER A 49 45.37 -20.34 30.42
N THR A 50 45.06 -20.53 29.13
CA THR A 50 44.71 -21.80 28.43
C THR A 50 45.92 -22.78 28.31
N PRO A 51 45.82 -24.06 27.81
CA PRO A 51 44.78 -24.66 26.94
C PRO A 51 44.45 -26.18 27.17
N SER A 52 43.88 -26.82 26.13
CA SER A 52 43.86 -28.26 25.76
C SER A 52 42.69 -29.18 26.18
N ASP A 53 42.05 -29.73 25.13
CA ASP A 53 41.48 -31.06 24.87
C ASP A 53 40.87 -31.96 25.97
N GLY A 54 39.77 -32.62 25.58
CA GLY A 54 39.54 -34.03 25.94
C GLY A 54 38.13 -34.40 26.43
N SER A 55 37.44 -35.23 25.63
CA SER A 55 36.41 -36.19 26.07
C SER A 55 35.15 -35.70 26.80
N ALA A 56 33.98 -35.90 26.19
CA ALA A 56 32.70 -35.83 26.89
C ALA A 56 32.41 -37.09 27.72
N PRO A 57 31.73 -36.95 28.88
CA PRO A 57 30.78 -37.95 29.34
C PRO A 57 29.40 -37.35 29.65
N ASN A 58 28.37 -38.23 29.70
CA ASN A 58 26.99 -37.85 29.97
C ASN A 58 26.81 -37.21 31.36
N VAL A 59 26.07 -36.10 31.43
CA VAL A 59 25.58 -35.53 32.70
C VAL A 59 24.08 -35.81 32.85
N THR A 60 23.73 -36.72 33.76
CA THR A 60 22.36 -36.96 34.19
C THR A 60 21.83 -35.73 34.94
N ILE A 61 20.87 -35.00 34.36
CA ILE A 61 20.25 -33.85 35.04
C ILE A 61 19.29 -34.34 36.13
N LEU A 62 19.79 -34.40 37.36
CA LEU A 62 18.97 -34.54 38.56
C LEU A 62 18.12 -33.28 38.77
N SER A 63 16.86 -33.32 38.34
CA SER A 63 15.91 -32.22 38.50
C SER A 63 15.41 -32.09 39.93
N ALA A 64 16.16 -31.36 40.76
CA ALA A 64 15.78 -31.04 42.13
C ALA A 64 14.76 -29.88 42.18
N ASP A 65 13.47 -30.16 41.99
CA ASP A 65 12.40 -29.28 42.49
C ASP A 65 11.13 -30.09 42.85
N GLY A 66 10.87 -30.23 44.15
CA GLY A 66 9.87 -31.14 44.69
C GLY A 66 8.47 -30.55 44.76
N LYS A 67 7.68 -30.66 43.68
CA LYS A 67 6.23 -30.37 43.71
C LYS A 67 5.42 -31.52 43.09
N PRO A 68 4.48 -32.15 43.85
CA PRO A 68 3.68 -33.24 43.31
C PRO A 68 2.74 -32.73 42.21
N ARG A 69 2.88 -33.28 41.00
CA ARG A 69 1.92 -33.04 39.91
C ARG A 69 0.56 -33.62 40.32
N ARG A 70 -0.48 -32.78 40.30
CA ARG A 70 -1.87 -33.27 40.44
C ARG A 70 -2.19 -34.24 39.28
N PRO A 71 -2.81 -35.40 39.54
CA PRO A 71 -3.23 -36.30 38.47
C PRO A 71 -4.30 -35.63 37.60
N THR A 72 -4.05 -35.55 36.30
CA THR A 72 -5.01 -35.02 35.32
C THR A 72 -6.03 -36.08 34.96
N TYR A 73 -7.16 -36.11 35.67
CA TYR A 73 -8.27 -36.99 35.32
C TYR A 73 -8.96 -36.49 34.05
N PHE A 74 -8.87 -37.27 32.97
CA PHE A 74 -9.61 -36.99 31.74
C PHE A 74 -11.08 -37.34 32.00
N LYS A 75 -11.97 -36.33 32.06
CA LYS A 75 -13.41 -36.58 32.09
C LYS A 75 -13.89 -36.82 30.68
N ASP A 76 -14.39 -38.02 30.41
CA ASP A 76 -15.18 -38.34 29.21
C ASP A 76 -16.53 -37.59 29.24
N THR A 77 -16.42 -36.29 29.04
CA THR A 77 -17.54 -35.41 28.74
C THR A 77 -17.94 -35.74 27.31
N LYS A 78 -19.07 -36.45 27.14
CA LYS A 78 -19.59 -36.78 25.82
C LYS A 78 -19.67 -35.52 24.97
N LEU A 79 -18.79 -35.40 23.97
CA LEU A 79 -18.97 -34.44 22.90
C LEU A 79 -20.28 -34.77 22.18
N ALA A 80 -20.91 -33.75 21.61
CA ALA A 80 -22.01 -33.94 20.69
C ALA A 80 -21.55 -34.87 19.54
N SER A 81 -22.45 -35.73 19.06
CA SER A 81 -22.11 -36.68 18.02
C SER A 81 -21.76 -35.97 16.71
N PHE A 82 -21.07 -36.66 15.80
CA PHE A 82 -20.85 -36.13 14.46
C PHE A 82 -22.18 -35.92 13.71
N GLY A 83 -23.24 -36.65 14.07
CA GLY A 83 -24.60 -36.40 13.60
C GLY A 83 -25.17 -35.06 14.07
N ASP A 84 -24.93 -34.67 15.32
CA ASP A 84 -25.35 -33.37 15.86
C ASP A 84 -24.57 -32.19 15.24
N PHE A 85 -23.35 -32.44 14.75
CA PHE A 85 -22.54 -31.44 14.03
C PHE A 85 -22.95 -31.27 12.55
N VAL A 86 -23.48 -32.32 11.92
CA VAL A 86 -23.86 -32.32 10.49
C VAL A 86 -25.37 -32.10 10.28
N GLY A 87 -26.21 -32.45 11.26
CA GLY A 87 -27.66 -32.58 11.13
C GLY A 87 -28.49 -31.49 11.80
N ALA A 88 -28.11 -30.21 11.68
CA ALA A 88 -28.77 -29.13 12.44
C ALA A 88 -29.18 -27.87 11.65
N GLN A 89 -29.13 -27.84 10.31
CA GLN A 89 -30.00 -26.99 9.49
C GLN A 89 -29.89 -27.32 7.98
N GLN A 90 -31.01 -27.26 7.26
CA GLN A 90 -30.98 -26.95 5.84
C GLN A 90 -30.77 -25.44 5.75
N ASP A 91 -29.56 -25.01 5.43
CA ASP A 91 -29.23 -23.58 5.31
C ASP A 91 -30.06 -22.95 4.19
N ALA A 92 -31.13 -22.26 4.58
CA ALA A 92 -31.74 -21.25 3.72
C ALA A 92 -30.64 -20.25 3.35
N PRO A 93 -30.48 -19.87 2.07
CA PRO A 93 -29.32 -19.10 1.62
C PRO A 93 -29.19 -17.83 2.45
N LEU A 94 -28.06 -17.73 3.18
CA LEU A 94 -27.78 -16.64 4.11
C LEU A 94 -28.06 -15.30 3.43
N ARG A 95 -28.80 -14.41 4.11
CA ARG A 95 -29.06 -13.08 3.54
C ARG A 95 -27.72 -12.39 3.37
N VAL A 96 -27.59 -11.60 2.32
CA VAL A 96 -26.32 -10.91 1.98
C VAL A 96 -25.82 -10.02 3.13
N THR A 97 -26.74 -9.49 3.94
CA THR A 97 -26.48 -8.80 5.21
C THR A 97 -25.69 -9.65 6.22
N ASP A 98 -26.08 -10.91 6.35
CA ASP A 98 -25.64 -11.83 7.40
C ASP A 98 -24.26 -12.40 7.04
N ALA A 99 -24.01 -12.60 5.74
CA ALA A 99 -22.70 -12.96 5.19
C ALA A 99 -21.61 -11.90 5.44
N TYR A 100 -22.00 -10.63 5.61
CA TYR A 100 -21.09 -9.50 5.84
C TYR A 100 -21.03 -9.01 7.30
N GLU A 101 -21.57 -9.76 8.27
CA GLU A 101 -21.57 -9.32 9.67
C GLU A 101 -20.14 -9.21 10.27
N LEU A 102 -19.85 -8.06 10.88
CA LEU A 102 -18.54 -7.72 11.42
C LEU A 102 -18.27 -8.40 12.78
N LYS A 103 -17.68 -9.60 12.74
CA LYS A 103 -17.34 -10.40 13.92
C LYS A 103 -16.45 -9.63 14.92
N THR A 104 -17.01 -9.30 16.08
CA THR A 104 -16.32 -8.62 17.19
C THR A 104 -15.75 -9.61 18.21
N VAL A 105 -14.81 -9.14 19.05
CA VAL A 105 -14.24 -9.90 20.18
C VAL A 105 -13.99 -8.96 21.35
N GLU A 106 -14.36 -9.37 22.57
CA GLU A 106 -13.94 -8.68 23.78
C GLU A 106 -12.50 -9.06 24.15
N VAL A 107 -11.63 -8.07 24.35
CA VAL A 107 -10.22 -8.28 24.73
C VAL A 107 -9.88 -7.40 25.93
N GLY A 108 -9.37 -8.02 27.00
CA GLY A 108 -8.92 -7.36 28.22
C GLY A 108 -9.28 -8.13 29.49
N PRO A 109 -8.70 -7.76 30.65
CA PRO A 109 -9.16 -8.27 31.95
C PRO A 109 -10.61 -7.81 32.22
N ALA A 110 -11.30 -8.48 33.15
CA ALA A 110 -12.71 -8.19 33.46
C ALA A 110 -12.98 -6.71 33.85
N SER A 111 -11.99 -6.03 34.44
CA SER A 111 -12.04 -4.60 34.79
C SER A 111 -11.85 -3.62 33.63
N ASN A 112 -11.46 -4.09 32.43
CA ASN A 112 -11.23 -3.24 31.26
C ASN A 112 -11.36 -4.05 29.94
N ARG A 113 -12.50 -4.73 29.75
CA ARG A 113 -12.82 -5.37 28.47
C ARG A 113 -12.98 -4.31 27.38
N ARG A 114 -12.50 -4.60 26.17
CA ARG A 114 -12.62 -3.72 25.00
C ARG A 114 -13.08 -4.54 23.80
N THR A 115 -14.20 -4.15 23.20
CA THR A 115 -14.69 -4.74 21.96
C THR A 115 -13.78 -4.33 20.80
N ILE A 116 -13.22 -5.32 20.10
CA ILE A 116 -12.37 -5.14 18.92
C ILE A 116 -13.05 -5.85 17.74
N THR A 117 -13.38 -5.09 16.70
CA THR A 117 -13.81 -5.64 15.40
C THR A 117 -12.66 -6.42 14.78
N ARG A 118 -12.86 -7.71 14.47
CA ARG A 118 -11.86 -8.48 13.70
C ARG A 118 -11.83 -7.98 12.25
N LEU A 119 -10.70 -8.21 11.58
CA LEU A 119 -10.62 -8.02 10.14
C LEU A 119 -11.60 -8.97 9.42
N PRO A 120 -12.48 -8.47 8.53
CA PRO A 120 -13.44 -9.30 7.82
C PRO A 120 -12.81 -10.44 7.01
N PRO A 121 -13.54 -11.54 6.74
CA PRO A 121 -13.02 -12.65 5.94
C PRO A 121 -12.49 -12.23 4.56
N TRP A 122 -13.22 -11.36 3.85
CA TRP A 122 -12.88 -10.88 2.50
C TRP A 122 -11.69 -9.91 2.42
N LEU A 123 -11.06 -9.59 3.56
CA LEU A 123 -9.87 -8.74 3.65
C LEU A 123 -8.62 -9.51 4.14
N LYS A 124 -8.71 -10.84 4.26
CA LYS A 124 -7.58 -11.70 4.66
C LYS A 124 -6.91 -12.27 3.41
N THR A 125 -5.61 -12.00 3.25
CA THR A 125 -4.77 -12.76 2.32
C THR A 125 -4.19 -14.01 3.00
N PRO A 126 -3.88 -15.08 2.25
CA PRO A 126 -3.11 -16.21 2.76
C PRO A 126 -1.68 -15.76 3.14
N ILE A 127 -1.07 -16.44 4.10
CA ILE A 127 0.32 -16.15 4.51
C ILE A 127 1.28 -16.61 3.40
N PRO A 128 2.28 -15.82 2.98
CA PRO A 128 3.25 -16.20 1.95
C PRO A 128 4.02 -17.48 2.31
N ALA A 129 3.71 -18.59 1.64
CA ALA A 129 4.43 -19.85 1.80
C ALA A 129 5.56 -19.97 0.76
N GLY A 130 6.80 -20.05 1.23
CA GLY A 130 7.92 -20.68 0.52
C GLY A 130 8.52 -20.02 -0.74
N ASN A 131 7.80 -19.14 -1.45
CA ASN A 131 8.13 -18.69 -2.81
C ASN A 131 9.58 -18.16 -2.96
N ASP A 132 10.38 -18.80 -3.82
CA ASP A 132 11.79 -18.45 -4.05
C ASP A 132 12.00 -17.21 -4.91
N ASN A 133 11.08 -16.89 -5.83
CA ASN A 133 11.17 -15.67 -6.64
C ASN A 133 11.08 -14.41 -5.75
N TYR A 134 10.20 -14.45 -4.74
CA TYR A 134 10.13 -13.42 -3.71
C TYR A 134 11.46 -13.29 -2.92
N LYS A 135 12.15 -14.40 -2.60
CA LYS A 135 13.46 -14.35 -1.93
C LYS A 135 14.53 -13.74 -2.83
N GLN A 136 14.52 -14.07 -4.13
CA GLN A 136 15.49 -13.58 -5.12
C GLN A 136 15.33 -12.07 -5.37
N ILE A 137 14.11 -11.60 -5.69
CA ILE A 137 13.84 -10.15 -5.88
C ILE A 137 14.22 -9.35 -4.63
N LYS A 138 13.90 -9.87 -3.43
CA LYS A 138 14.28 -9.26 -2.14
C LYS A 138 15.79 -9.20 -1.91
N LYS A 139 16.56 -10.15 -2.44
CA LYS A 139 18.02 -10.16 -2.40
C LYS A 139 18.59 -9.11 -3.36
N ASP A 140 18.07 -9.03 -4.58
CA ASP A 140 18.55 -8.11 -5.61
C ASP A 140 18.29 -6.65 -5.23
N LEU A 141 17.08 -6.34 -4.75
CA LEU A 141 16.73 -5.01 -4.20
C LEU A 141 17.75 -4.55 -3.15
N ARG A 142 18.07 -5.42 -2.18
CA ARG A 142 19.04 -5.14 -1.11
C ARG A 142 20.47 -5.01 -1.62
N GLY A 143 20.84 -5.78 -2.65
CA GLY A 143 22.16 -5.70 -3.28
C GLY A 143 22.38 -4.42 -4.09
N LEU A 144 21.30 -3.78 -4.55
CA LEU A 144 21.31 -2.56 -5.37
C LEU A 144 20.86 -1.29 -4.61
N GLY A 145 20.61 -1.40 -3.31
CA GLY A 145 20.15 -0.27 -2.47
C GLY A 145 18.70 0.18 -2.73
N LEU A 146 17.92 -0.58 -3.50
CA LEU A 146 16.60 -0.18 -3.98
C LEU A 146 15.49 -0.47 -2.96
N HIS A 147 14.55 0.46 -2.83
CA HIS A 147 13.37 0.31 -1.98
C HIS A 147 12.13 -0.11 -2.78
N THR A 148 11.13 -0.69 -2.09
CA THR A 148 9.81 -0.97 -2.67
C THR A 148 8.69 -0.54 -1.74
N VAL A 149 7.62 0.01 -2.33
CA VAL A 149 6.39 0.31 -1.57
C VAL A 149 5.73 -0.99 -1.09
N CYS A 150 5.97 -2.12 -1.77
CA CYS A 150 5.50 -3.43 -1.35
C CYS A 150 5.95 -3.78 0.08
N GLU A 151 7.21 -3.50 0.43
CA GLU A 151 7.74 -3.72 1.78
C GLU A 151 7.38 -2.58 2.75
N GLU A 152 7.67 -1.32 2.39
CA GLU A 152 7.52 -0.17 3.30
C GLU A 152 6.04 0.19 3.60
N ALA A 153 5.13 -0.05 2.64
CA ALA A 153 3.68 0.05 2.86
C ALA A 153 3.05 -1.26 3.39
N ARG A 154 3.85 -2.31 3.64
CA ARG A 154 3.41 -3.61 4.20
C ARG A 154 2.28 -4.25 3.37
N CYS A 155 2.47 -4.31 2.05
CA CYS A 155 1.42 -4.69 1.12
C CYS A 155 0.94 -6.14 1.34
N PRO A 156 -0.37 -6.39 1.56
CA PRO A 156 -0.89 -7.74 1.77
C PRO A 156 -0.79 -8.65 0.52
N ASN A 157 -0.56 -8.06 -0.66
CA ASN A 157 -0.54 -8.74 -1.96
C ASN A 157 0.90 -9.03 -2.45
N ILE A 158 1.94 -8.73 -1.66
CA ILE A 158 3.35 -8.79 -2.09
C ILE A 158 3.76 -10.16 -2.66
N SER A 159 3.22 -11.25 -2.09
CA SER A 159 3.49 -12.62 -2.55
C SER A 159 2.76 -13.02 -3.83
N GLU A 160 1.69 -12.31 -4.20
CA GLU A 160 1.02 -12.50 -5.49
C GLU A 160 1.78 -11.73 -6.57
N CYS A 161 1.99 -10.42 -6.37
CA CYS A 161 2.66 -9.55 -7.35
C CYS A 161 4.08 -10.00 -7.71
N TRP A 162 4.85 -10.50 -6.72
CA TRP A 162 6.23 -11.00 -6.93
C TRP A 162 6.30 -12.52 -7.14
N GLY A 163 5.19 -13.25 -6.98
CA GLY A 163 5.16 -14.71 -6.92
C GLY A 163 4.33 -15.40 -8.00
N GLY A 164 3.76 -14.64 -8.94
CA GLY A 164 2.95 -15.17 -10.05
C GLY A 164 3.67 -16.26 -10.85
N SER A 165 2.92 -17.30 -11.22
CA SER A 165 3.42 -18.47 -11.97
C SER A 165 3.97 -18.13 -13.36
N ASN A 166 3.42 -17.10 -14.00
CA ASN A 166 3.86 -16.58 -15.27
C ASN A 166 4.74 -15.34 -15.07
N LYS A 167 6.00 -15.37 -15.56
CA LYS A 167 6.93 -14.22 -15.46
C LYS A 167 6.37 -12.93 -16.08
N ASN A 168 5.51 -13.05 -17.09
CA ASN A 168 4.87 -11.92 -17.77
C ASN A 168 3.79 -11.23 -16.92
N ALA A 169 3.24 -11.89 -15.89
CA ALA A 169 2.25 -11.31 -14.97
C ALA A 169 2.88 -10.68 -13.71
N ALA A 170 4.15 -11.00 -13.42
CA ALA A 170 4.86 -10.45 -12.28
C ALA A 170 5.01 -8.92 -12.41
N THR A 171 4.53 -8.18 -11.42
CA THR A 171 4.55 -6.71 -11.38
C THR A 171 5.35 -6.26 -10.16
N ALA A 172 6.50 -5.64 -10.38
CA ALA A 172 7.26 -4.97 -9.33
C ALA A 172 6.76 -3.54 -9.11
N THR A 173 6.91 -3.03 -7.89
CA THR A 173 6.72 -1.60 -7.60
C THR A 173 7.93 -1.04 -6.86
N ILE A 174 8.84 -0.41 -7.62
CA ILE A 174 10.02 0.27 -7.08
C ILE A 174 9.59 1.58 -6.43
N MET A 175 10.16 1.90 -5.27
CA MET A 175 10.00 3.19 -4.61
C MET A 175 11.30 3.97 -4.69
N LEU A 176 11.32 5.01 -5.51
CA LEU A 176 12.42 5.92 -5.75
C LEU A 176 12.55 6.96 -4.63
N MET A 177 13.75 7.53 -4.54
CA MET A 177 14.15 8.63 -3.65
C MET A 177 14.20 8.26 -2.17
N GLY A 178 14.37 6.96 -1.88
CA GLY A 178 14.51 6.38 -0.55
C GLY A 178 13.19 5.98 0.14
N ASP A 179 13.29 5.62 1.43
CA ASP A 179 12.16 5.15 2.26
C ASP A 179 11.49 6.23 3.12
N THR A 180 11.94 7.47 3.00
CA THR A 180 11.66 8.54 3.96
C THR A 180 11.16 9.81 3.26
N CYS A 181 9.89 10.13 3.50
CA CYS A 181 9.12 11.19 2.86
C CYS A 181 9.15 12.52 3.63
N THR A 182 9.08 13.66 2.93
CA THR A 182 8.91 15.00 3.53
C THR A 182 7.48 15.29 4.03
N ARG A 183 6.53 14.37 3.79
CA ARG A 183 5.10 14.53 4.06
C ARG A 183 4.54 13.49 5.02
N GLY A 184 3.47 13.88 5.74
CA GLY A 184 2.84 13.12 6.82
C GLY A 184 1.40 12.72 6.52
N CYS A 185 1.14 12.12 5.36
CA CYS A 185 -0.17 11.58 4.99
C CYS A 185 -0.66 10.55 6.03
N ARG A 186 -1.81 10.78 6.66
CA ARG A 186 -2.26 10.07 7.87
C ARG A 186 -2.71 8.62 7.65
N PHE A 187 -2.80 8.20 6.39
CA PHE A 187 -3.07 6.83 5.96
C PHE A 187 -1.78 6.02 5.69
N CYS A 188 -0.67 6.69 5.35
CA CYS A 188 0.53 6.06 4.79
C CYS A 188 1.54 5.67 5.89
N SER A 189 2.24 4.54 5.72
CA SER A 189 3.22 4.02 6.70
C SER A 189 4.69 4.24 6.34
N VAL A 190 4.98 4.89 5.21
CA VAL A 190 6.33 5.32 4.82
C VAL A 190 6.92 6.23 5.90
N LYS A 191 8.24 6.19 6.10
CA LYS A 191 8.92 6.95 7.16
C LYS A 191 8.82 8.45 6.84
N THR A 192 8.81 9.30 7.86
CA THR A 192 8.60 10.76 7.67
C THR A 192 9.72 11.56 8.29
N ASN A 193 10.45 12.36 7.50
CA ASN A 193 11.49 13.26 7.98
C ASN A 193 11.49 14.55 7.16
N ARG A 194 11.72 15.70 7.80
CA ARG A 194 11.84 17.00 7.13
C ARG A 194 13.18 17.21 6.41
N LYS A 195 14.17 16.35 6.70
CA LYS A 195 15.47 16.26 6.04
C LYS A 195 15.81 14.79 5.80
N PRO A 196 15.24 14.14 4.77
CA PRO A 196 15.65 12.81 4.34
C PRO A 196 17.13 12.81 3.87
N PRO A 197 17.74 11.63 3.65
CA PRO A 197 19.05 11.53 3.00
C PRO A 197 19.09 12.22 1.62
N PRO A 198 20.28 12.63 1.13
CA PRO A 198 20.42 13.03 -0.28
C PRO A 198 19.98 11.90 -1.22
N LEU A 199 19.64 12.24 -2.47
CA LEU A 199 19.41 11.23 -3.51
C LEU A 199 20.71 10.47 -3.81
N ASP A 200 20.61 9.15 -4.01
CA ASP A 200 21.68 8.40 -4.64
C ASP A 200 21.67 8.70 -6.14
N VAL A 201 22.77 9.28 -6.64
CA VAL A 201 22.94 9.59 -8.08
C VAL A 201 22.97 8.34 -8.96
N HIS A 202 23.15 7.16 -8.38
CA HIS A 202 23.14 5.88 -9.09
C HIS A 202 21.77 5.15 -9.05
N GLU A 203 20.79 5.60 -8.25
CA GLU A 203 19.44 4.98 -8.19
C GLU A 203 18.77 4.82 -9.58
N PRO A 204 18.87 5.77 -10.53
CA PRO A 204 18.27 5.63 -11.86
C PRO A 204 18.90 4.50 -12.70
N GLU A 205 20.23 4.37 -12.66
CA GLU A 205 20.99 3.34 -13.38
C GLU A 205 20.80 1.97 -12.72
N ASN A 206 20.90 1.91 -11.39
CA ASN A 206 20.69 0.71 -10.59
C ASN A 206 19.26 0.15 -10.76
N THR A 207 18.26 1.03 -10.79
CA THR A 207 16.86 0.66 -11.03
C THR A 207 16.65 0.10 -12.43
N ALA A 208 17.18 0.77 -13.46
CA ALA A 208 17.08 0.29 -14.83
C ALA A 208 17.79 -1.06 -15.04
N GLU A 209 18.95 -1.24 -14.41
CA GLU A 209 19.72 -2.49 -14.45
C GLU A 209 19.00 -3.64 -13.74
N ALA A 210 18.38 -3.39 -12.58
CA ALA A 210 17.54 -4.38 -11.88
C ALA A 210 16.36 -4.85 -12.75
N LEU A 211 15.64 -3.89 -13.34
CA LEU A 211 14.43 -4.14 -14.12
C LEU A 211 14.69 -4.83 -15.46
N ALA A 212 15.85 -4.56 -16.08
CA ALA A 212 16.31 -5.32 -17.24
C ALA A 212 16.54 -6.79 -16.89
N ARG A 213 17.23 -7.07 -15.76
CA ARG A 213 17.57 -8.43 -15.30
C ARG A 213 16.36 -9.27 -14.88
N TRP A 214 15.35 -8.67 -14.27
CA TRP A 214 14.15 -9.41 -13.82
C TRP A 214 13.22 -9.84 -14.96
N GLY A 215 13.39 -9.32 -16.18
CA GLY A 215 12.66 -9.75 -17.36
C GLY A 215 11.19 -9.32 -17.43
N LEU A 216 10.68 -8.57 -16.45
CA LEU A 216 9.27 -8.13 -16.37
C LEU A 216 8.80 -7.41 -17.64
N GLY A 217 7.52 -7.53 -17.98
CA GLY A 217 6.90 -6.77 -19.07
C GLY A 217 6.39 -5.38 -18.65
N TYR A 218 6.07 -5.23 -17.36
CA TYR A 218 5.48 -4.01 -16.80
C TYR A 218 6.12 -3.70 -15.43
N VAL A 219 6.39 -2.42 -15.17
CA VAL A 219 6.87 -1.93 -13.87
C VAL A 219 6.05 -0.72 -13.43
N VAL A 220 5.76 -0.65 -12.13
CA VAL A 220 5.31 0.59 -11.50
C VAL A 220 6.51 1.22 -10.78
N LEU A 221 6.81 2.46 -11.10
CA LEU A 221 7.66 3.33 -10.30
C LEU A 221 6.75 4.18 -9.41
N THR A 222 7.11 4.36 -8.16
CA THR A 222 6.54 5.37 -7.27
C THR A 222 7.68 6.09 -6.57
N SER A 223 7.45 7.24 -5.95
CA SER A 223 8.44 7.86 -5.07
C SER A 223 7.85 8.26 -3.73
N VAL A 224 8.73 8.64 -2.80
CA VAL A 224 8.35 9.54 -1.70
C VAL A 224 8.22 10.99 -2.20
N ASP A 225 7.49 11.84 -1.48
CA ASP A 225 7.58 13.30 -1.71
C ASP A 225 8.93 13.82 -1.21
N ARG A 226 9.57 14.67 -2.02
CA ARG A 226 10.87 15.32 -1.75
C ARG A 226 10.74 16.84 -1.78
N ASP A 227 9.90 17.40 -0.91
CA ASP A 227 9.72 18.87 -0.80
C ASP A 227 11.00 19.62 -0.39
N ASP A 228 12.06 18.90 0.02
CA ASP A 228 13.40 19.40 0.32
C ASP A 228 14.22 19.72 -0.95
N LEU A 229 13.81 19.21 -2.10
CA LEU A 229 14.43 19.48 -3.41
C LEU A 229 13.73 20.64 -4.13
N ALA A 230 14.47 21.32 -5.01
CA ALA A 230 13.95 22.41 -5.82
C ALA A 230 12.87 21.92 -6.80
N ASP A 231 13.13 20.82 -7.50
CA ASP A 231 12.26 20.20 -8.52
C ASP A 231 11.29 19.14 -7.94
N GLY A 232 11.27 18.97 -6.62
CA GLY A 232 10.54 17.89 -5.97
C GLY A 232 11.01 16.47 -6.32
N GLY A 233 12.16 16.33 -6.99
CA GLY A 233 12.69 15.07 -7.52
C GLY A 233 12.19 14.65 -8.90
N ALA A 234 11.47 15.52 -9.62
CA ALA A 234 10.90 15.23 -10.94
C ALA A 234 11.96 14.80 -11.97
N HIS A 235 13.14 15.42 -12.00
CA HIS A 235 14.21 15.05 -12.93
C HIS A 235 14.80 13.68 -12.62
N HIS A 236 14.86 13.31 -11.34
CA HIS A 236 15.34 11.99 -10.90
C HIS A 236 14.38 10.87 -11.33
N PHE A 237 13.08 11.13 -11.19
CA PHE A 237 12.02 10.24 -11.66
C PHE A 237 12.07 10.09 -13.19
N ALA A 238 12.15 11.21 -13.93
CA ALA A 238 12.21 11.22 -15.39
C ALA A 238 13.47 10.54 -15.94
N GLU A 239 14.64 10.76 -15.34
CA GLU A 239 15.89 10.09 -15.73
C GLU A 239 15.80 8.58 -15.50
N THR A 240 15.20 8.12 -14.39
CA THR A 240 14.99 6.69 -14.13
C THR A 240 14.15 6.03 -15.23
N ILE A 241 13.08 6.68 -15.69
CA ILE A 241 12.24 6.18 -16.79
C ILE A 241 13.03 6.10 -18.10
N ARG A 242 13.78 7.16 -18.45
CA ARG A 242 14.65 7.18 -19.65
C ARG A 242 15.73 6.10 -19.62
N ARG A 243 16.32 5.82 -18.45
CA ARG A 243 17.29 4.73 -18.24
C ARG A 243 16.64 3.36 -18.48
N ILE A 244 15.43 3.14 -17.94
CA ILE A 244 14.68 1.89 -18.14
C ILE A 244 14.35 1.69 -19.63
N LYS A 245 13.76 2.70 -20.28
CA LYS A 245 13.41 2.63 -21.71
C LYS A 245 14.65 2.47 -22.61
N SER A 246 15.80 3.06 -22.23
CA SER A 246 17.06 2.86 -22.96
C SER A 246 17.61 1.44 -22.85
N LYS A 247 17.56 0.81 -21.66
CA LYS A 247 18.00 -0.58 -21.47
C LYS A 247 17.00 -1.62 -22.00
N LYS A 248 15.70 -1.32 -21.96
CA LYS A 248 14.62 -2.20 -22.43
C LYS A 248 13.46 -1.38 -23.00
N PRO A 249 13.47 -1.04 -24.31
CA PRO A 249 12.44 -0.20 -24.93
C PRO A 249 11.02 -0.75 -24.79
N GLY A 250 10.85 -2.07 -24.91
CA GLY A 250 9.58 -2.77 -24.73
C GLY A 250 9.14 -2.98 -23.27
N MET A 251 9.80 -2.38 -22.28
CA MET A 251 9.29 -2.32 -20.90
C MET A 251 8.17 -1.28 -20.82
N LEU A 252 7.02 -1.66 -20.28
CA LEU A 252 5.94 -0.74 -19.97
C LEU A 252 6.13 -0.16 -18.56
N VAL A 253 5.99 1.16 -18.41
CA VAL A 253 6.35 1.92 -17.22
C VAL A 253 5.19 2.81 -16.77
N GLU A 254 4.70 2.55 -15.56
CA GLU A 254 3.77 3.41 -14.84
C GLU A 254 4.51 4.27 -13.83
N ALA A 255 4.29 5.58 -13.87
CA ALA A 255 4.85 6.55 -12.93
C ALA A 255 3.76 7.01 -11.94
N LEU A 256 3.76 6.46 -10.72
CA LEU A 256 2.95 6.96 -9.61
C LEU A 256 3.69 8.13 -8.93
N THR A 257 3.37 9.35 -9.34
CA THR A 257 4.07 10.56 -8.91
C THR A 257 3.46 11.19 -7.66
N GLY A 258 4.30 11.96 -6.95
CA GLY A 258 3.80 13.02 -6.06
C GLY A 258 3.07 14.13 -6.84
N ASP A 259 2.71 15.21 -6.15
CA ASP A 259 2.04 16.37 -6.76
C ASP A 259 2.99 17.55 -7.10
N PHE A 260 4.29 17.38 -6.87
CA PHE A 260 5.34 18.41 -7.03
C PHE A 260 5.03 19.78 -6.39
N ARG A 261 4.17 19.81 -5.35
CA ARG A 261 3.64 21.03 -4.69
C ARG A 261 2.74 21.89 -5.61
N GLY A 262 2.19 21.31 -6.68
CA GLY A 262 1.40 22.00 -7.70
C GLY A 262 2.23 22.59 -8.85
N ASP A 263 3.54 22.31 -8.89
CA ASP A 263 4.43 22.69 -9.98
C ASP A 263 4.15 21.84 -11.23
N LEU A 264 3.57 22.47 -12.27
CA LEU A 264 3.16 21.79 -13.49
C LEU A 264 4.31 21.59 -14.47
N ASP A 265 5.35 22.42 -14.44
CA ASP A 265 6.55 22.24 -15.25
C ASP A 265 7.24 20.92 -14.85
N MET A 266 7.21 20.59 -13.55
CA MET A 266 7.70 19.31 -13.03
C MET A 266 6.81 18.11 -13.40
N VAL A 267 5.50 18.31 -13.58
CA VAL A 267 4.59 17.30 -14.16
C VAL A 267 4.96 17.06 -15.63
N GLU A 268 5.21 18.12 -16.40
CA GLU A 268 5.62 18.03 -17.80
C GLU A 268 6.98 17.32 -17.97
N VAL A 269 7.97 17.59 -17.10
CA VAL A 269 9.28 16.90 -17.08
C VAL A 269 9.12 15.38 -16.94
N VAL A 270 8.19 14.91 -16.10
CA VAL A 270 7.93 13.47 -15.93
C VAL A 270 7.06 12.92 -17.06
N ALA A 271 6.06 13.64 -17.55
CA ALA A 271 5.28 13.22 -18.72
C ALA A 271 6.18 13.00 -19.96
N LYS A 272 7.13 13.91 -20.20
CA LYS A 272 8.15 13.84 -21.28
C LYS A 272 9.34 12.92 -20.98
N SER A 273 9.15 11.90 -20.14
CA SER A 273 10.17 10.87 -19.86
C SER A 273 10.05 9.62 -20.73
N GLY A 274 8.94 9.44 -21.47
CA GLY A 274 8.65 8.25 -22.27
C GLY A 274 7.89 7.15 -21.53
N LEU A 275 7.21 7.50 -20.43
CA LEU A 275 6.30 6.60 -19.68
C LEU A 275 5.03 6.25 -20.47
N ASP A 276 4.35 5.18 -20.07
CA ASP A 276 3.13 4.69 -20.72
C ASP A 276 1.87 5.00 -19.90
N VAL A 277 2.01 5.03 -18.56
CA VAL A 277 0.94 5.40 -17.61
C VAL A 277 1.42 6.48 -16.64
N TYR A 278 0.75 7.63 -16.61
CA TYR A 278 0.94 8.64 -15.58
C TYR A 278 -0.09 8.43 -14.47
N ALA A 279 0.35 8.00 -13.29
CA ALA A 279 -0.51 7.80 -12.14
C ALA A 279 -0.32 8.91 -11.10
N HIS A 280 -1.42 9.47 -10.60
CA HIS A 280 -1.40 10.33 -9.43
C HIS A 280 -2.68 10.14 -8.61
N ASN A 281 -2.54 9.74 -7.35
CA ASN A 281 -3.69 9.40 -6.51
C ASN A 281 -4.33 10.64 -5.88
N VAL A 282 -5.65 10.82 -6.04
CA VAL A 282 -6.44 11.70 -5.18
C VAL A 282 -6.60 11.15 -3.75
N GLU A 283 -6.48 9.81 -3.59
CA GLU A 283 -6.56 9.00 -2.36
C GLU A 283 -7.90 9.00 -1.63
N THR A 284 -8.66 10.10 -1.65
CA THR A 284 -9.97 10.22 -1.02
C THR A 284 -10.76 11.38 -1.65
N VAL A 285 -11.95 11.64 -1.15
CA VAL A 285 -12.84 12.74 -1.59
C VAL A 285 -12.32 14.10 -1.11
N GLU A 286 -12.83 15.19 -1.70
CA GLU A 286 -12.34 16.55 -1.44
C GLU A 286 -12.42 16.95 0.04
N ASP A 287 -13.59 16.80 0.67
CA ASP A 287 -13.82 17.17 2.07
C ASP A 287 -12.95 16.37 3.06
N LEU A 288 -12.56 15.14 2.73
CA LEU A 288 -11.70 14.31 3.58
C LEU A 288 -10.21 14.53 3.34
N THR A 289 -9.82 15.13 2.21
CA THR A 289 -8.42 15.35 1.85
C THR A 289 -7.61 16.06 2.95
N PRO A 290 -8.06 17.18 3.57
CA PRO A 290 -7.35 17.84 4.67
C PRO A 290 -7.18 17.01 5.96
N TYR A 291 -7.97 15.93 6.10
CA TYR A 291 -7.93 15.03 7.25
C TYR A 291 -7.13 13.75 6.98
N VAL A 292 -7.00 13.35 5.72
CA VAL A 292 -6.38 12.10 5.25
C VAL A 292 -4.96 12.32 4.74
N ARG A 293 -4.74 13.32 3.88
CA ARG A 293 -3.45 13.60 3.21
C ARG A 293 -2.62 14.59 4.04
N ASP A 294 -1.39 14.87 3.60
CA ASP A 294 -0.62 16.00 4.14
C ASP A 294 -1.27 17.32 3.69
N ARG A 295 -1.19 18.37 4.53
CA ARG A 295 -1.77 19.69 4.23
C ARG A 295 -1.26 20.35 2.94
N ARG A 296 -0.15 19.86 2.37
CA ARG A 296 0.41 20.29 1.08
C ARG A 296 -0.27 19.67 -0.14
N ALA A 297 -0.96 18.55 0.04
CA ALA A 297 -1.62 17.81 -1.04
C ALA A 297 -3.14 18.07 -1.00
N THR A 298 -3.65 18.84 -1.97
CA THR A 298 -5.09 19.15 -2.07
C THR A 298 -5.74 18.38 -3.21
N PHE A 299 -7.06 18.18 -3.14
CA PHE A 299 -7.82 17.47 -4.17
C PHE A 299 -7.72 18.20 -5.52
N ARG A 300 -7.90 19.52 -5.52
CA ARG A 300 -7.79 20.39 -6.71
C ARG A 300 -6.38 20.39 -7.33
N GLN A 301 -5.33 20.33 -6.50
CA GLN A 301 -3.95 20.19 -6.99
C GLN A 301 -3.72 18.82 -7.66
N SER A 302 -4.27 17.74 -7.09
CA SER A 302 -4.23 16.41 -7.73
C SER A 302 -5.00 16.35 -9.06
N LEU A 303 -6.15 17.03 -9.16
CA LEU A 303 -6.87 17.19 -10.44
C LEU A 303 -6.07 18.02 -11.45
N ALA A 304 -5.38 19.08 -10.99
CA ALA A 304 -4.55 19.92 -11.86
C ALA A 304 -3.36 19.14 -12.43
N VAL A 305 -2.70 18.29 -11.64
CA VAL A 305 -1.64 17.37 -12.11
C VAL A 305 -2.17 16.46 -13.22
N LEU A 306 -3.24 15.70 -12.95
CA LEU A 306 -3.82 14.75 -13.91
C LEU A 306 -4.31 15.44 -15.19
N GLY A 307 -5.03 16.56 -15.04
CA GLY A 307 -5.56 17.38 -16.14
C GLY A 307 -4.54 18.26 -16.84
N HIS A 308 -3.28 18.31 -16.38
CA HIS A 308 -2.16 18.93 -17.08
C HIS A 308 -1.44 17.91 -17.98
N VAL A 309 -1.23 16.67 -17.52
CA VAL A 309 -0.63 15.59 -18.34
C VAL A 309 -1.37 15.43 -19.68
N LYS A 310 -2.70 15.51 -19.67
CA LYS A 310 -3.58 15.49 -20.86
C LYS A 310 -3.39 16.65 -21.84
N LYS A 311 -2.58 17.65 -21.50
CA LYS A 311 -2.32 18.89 -22.29
C LYS A 311 -0.85 19.06 -22.66
N VAL A 312 0.04 18.18 -22.18
CA VAL A 312 1.47 18.22 -22.51
C VAL A 312 1.65 17.81 -23.98
N PRO A 313 2.29 18.63 -24.84
CA PRO A 313 2.56 18.23 -26.22
C PRO A 313 3.51 17.03 -26.27
N GLY A 314 3.15 16.00 -27.04
CA GLY A 314 3.86 14.71 -27.06
C GLY A 314 3.33 13.67 -26.06
N ALA A 315 2.25 13.98 -25.32
CA ALA A 315 1.57 13.04 -24.42
C ALA A 315 0.42 12.26 -25.07
N GLU A 316 0.24 12.34 -26.40
CA GLU A 316 -0.85 11.75 -27.18
C GLU A 316 -0.81 10.21 -27.22
N GLY A 317 -1.08 9.59 -26.08
CA GLY A 317 -1.00 8.15 -25.87
C GLY A 317 -1.05 7.77 -24.39
N ILE A 318 -0.41 8.58 -23.55
CA ILE A 318 -0.25 8.38 -22.10
C ILE A 318 -1.61 8.16 -21.44
N ILE A 319 -1.72 7.07 -20.69
CA ILE A 319 -2.90 6.75 -19.89
C ILE A 319 -2.76 7.42 -18.52
N THR A 320 -3.76 8.21 -18.13
CA THR A 320 -3.82 8.83 -16.80
C THR A 320 -4.60 7.96 -15.82
N LYS A 321 -4.08 7.86 -14.58
CA LYS A 321 -4.55 6.89 -13.59
C LYS A 321 -4.63 7.50 -12.18
N THR A 322 -5.65 7.13 -11.41
CA THR A 322 -5.78 7.52 -10.00
C THR A 322 -6.31 6.39 -9.12
N SER A 323 -6.27 6.61 -7.80
CA SER A 323 -6.80 5.69 -6.78
C SER A 323 -7.63 6.47 -5.75
N ILE A 324 -8.72 5.86 -5.30
CA ILE A 324 -9.54 6.29 -4.16
C ILE A 324 -9.56 5.13 -3.15
N MET A 325 -9.14 5.41 -1.91
CA MET A 325 -9.33 4.46 -0.81
C MET A 325 -10.71 4.66 -0.17
N LEU A 326 -11.45 3.56 -0.01
CA LEU A 326 -12.74 3.54 0.67
C LEU A 326 -12.59 3.02 2.11
N GLY A 327 -13.49 3.44 3.00
CA GLY A 327 -13.48 3.12 4.43
C GLY A 327 -12.83 4.18 5.33
N LEU A 328 -12.62 5.39 4.83
CA LEU A 328 -12.06 6.55 5.54
C LEU A 328 -13.15 7.45 6.17
N GLY A 329 -14.41 7.29 5.79
CA GLY A 329 -15.57 8.02 6.30
C GLY A 329 -16.40 8.73 5.21
N GLU A 330 -16.01 8.54 3.95
CA GLU A 330 -16.63 9.11 2.76
C GLU A 330 -18.08 8.63 2.57
N GLN A 331 -18.92 9.50 2.04
CA GLN A 331 -20.30 9.21 1.66
C GLN A 331 -20.43 9.03 0.15
N ASP A 332 -21.40 8.23 -0.30
CA ASP A 332 -21.62 7.90 -1.70
C ASP A 332 -21.68 9.13 -2.65
N HIS A 333 -22.32 10.22 -2.21
CA HIS A 333 -22.41 11.44 -3.02
C HIS A 333 -21.07 12.18 -3.16
N GLU A 334 -20.17 12.04 -2.19
CA GLU A 334 -18.80 12.60 -2.25
C GLU A 334 -17.93 11.78 -3.21
N ILE A 335 -18.08 10.44 -3.22
CA ILE A 335 -17.39 9.57 -4.18
C ILE A 335 -17.91 9.88 -5.60
N GLU A 336 -19.23 10.00 -5.78
CA GLU A 336 -19.80 10.33 -7.09
C GLU A 336 -19.37 11.72 -7.59
N ALA A 337 -19.30 12.72 -6.70
CA ALA A 337 -18.75 14.03 -7.04
C ALA A 337 -17.26 13.94 -7.46
N ALA A 338 -16.43 13.23 -6.69
CA ALA A 338 -15.02 13.03 -7.02
C ALA A 338 -14.82 12.34 -8.38
N LEU A 339 -15.66 11.36 -8.73
CA LEU A 339 -15.59 10.67 -10.03
C LEU A 339 -16.00 11.58 -11.20
N ARG A 340 -16.99 12.45 -11.02
CA ARG A 340 -17.37 13.46 -12.03
C ARG A 340 -16.25 14.45 -12.28
N GLU A 341 -15.60 14.93 -11.22
CA GLU A 341 -14.43 15.84 -11.29
C GLU A 341 -13.23 15.16 -11.98
N LEU A 342 -12.96 13.89 -11.68
CA LEU A 342 -11.91 13.10 -12.34
C LEU A 342 -12.19 12.91 -13.84
N ARG A 343 -13.44 12.66 -14.26
CA ARG A 343 -13.81 12.61 -15.68
C ARG A 343 -13.84 13.98 -16.36
N ALA A 344 -14.09 15.07 -15.62
CA ALA A 344 -14.01 16.43 -16.15
C ALA A 344 -12.57 16.87 -16.51
N VAL A 345 -11.55 16.22 -15.94
CA VAL A 345 -10.13 16.35 -16.36
C VAL A 345 -9.63 15.14 -17.16
N ASP A 346 -10.56 14.35 -17.70
CA ASP A 346 -10.37 13.16 -18.55
C ASP A 346 -9.47 12.05 -17.98
N VAL A 347 -9.54 11.75 -16.68
CA VAL A 347 -8.80 10.61 -16.11
C VAL A 347 -9.28 9.28 -16.70
N ASP A 348 -8.38 8.52 -17.32
CA ASP A 348 -8.72 7.29 -18.04
C ASP A 348 -9.04 6.14 -17.09
N VAL A 349 -8.27 6.00 -16.00
CA VAL A 349 -8.33 4.84 -15.09
C VAL A 349 -8.51 5.28 -13.63
N VAL A 350 -9.45 4.64 -12.93
CA VAL A 350 -9.63 4.80 -11.48
C VAL A 350 -9.59 3.45 -10.77
N THR A 351 -8.92 3.38 -9.62
CA THR A 351 -8.92 2.19 -8.76
C THR A 351 -9.59 2.46 -7.41
N PHE A 352 -10.37 1.49 -6.92
CA PHE A 352 -10.99 1.54 -5.59
C PHE A 352 -10.49 0.39 -4.72
N GLY A 353 -9.91 0.71 -3.57
CA GLY A 353 -9.41 -0.28 -2.61
C GLY A 353 -9.81 0.02 -1.17
N GLN A 354 -9.89 -0.99 -0.31
CA GLN A 354 -10.13 -0.75 1.13
C GLN A 354 -8.91 -0.06 1.75
N TYR A 355 -9.15 1.05 2.47
CA TYR A 355 -8.17 1.62 3.39
C TYR A 355 -7.84 0.60 4.48
N MET A 356 -6.60 0.12 4.49
CA MET A 356 -6.08 -0.85 5.44
C MET A 356 -5.10 -0.16 6.40
N ARG A 357 -5.59 0.17 7.60
CA ARG A 357 -4.86 0.90 8.64
C ARG A 357 -3.51 0.24 9.00
N PRO A 358 -2.36 0.84 8.67
CA PRO A 358 -1.07 0.14 8.83
C PRO A 358 -0.61 -0.03 10.29
N THR A 359 -0.97 0.90 11.17
CA THR A 359 -0.67 0.82 12.62
C THR A 359 -1.72 1.56 13.44
N LYS A 360 -1.72 1.35 14.77
CA LYS A 360 -2.59 2.04 15.73
C LYS A 360 -2.39 3.57 15.80
N ARG A 361 -1.36 4.14 15.16
CA ARG A 361 -1.11 5.60 15.09
C ARG A 361 -1.81 6.29 13.90
N HIS A 362 -2.01 5.58 12.78
CA HIS A 362 -2.66 6.08 11.57
C HIS A 362 -4.18 6.28 11.78
N LEU A 363 -4.88 6.86 10.80
CA LEU A 363 -6.35 7.00 10.83
C LEU A 363 -7.04 5.65 11.13
N LYS A 364 -8.19 5.70 11.80
CA LYS A 364 -9.06 4.53 11.96
C LYS A 364 -9.64 4.13 10.60
N VAL A 365 -10.02 2.87 10.47
CA VAL A 365 -11.00 2.47 9.45
C VAL A 365 -12.36 2.83 10.04
N GLU A 366 -13.14 3.66 9.35
CA GLU A 366 -14.49 4.04 9.76
C GLU A 366 -15.53 3.06 9.19
N LYS A 367 -15.25 2.45 8.02
CA LYS A 367 -16.09 1.41 7.41
C LYS A 367 -15.22 0.32 6.76
N TYR A 368 -15.58 -0.94 6.97
CA TYR A 368 -15.12 -2.04 6.11
C TYR A 368 -16.13 -2.21 4.98
N VAL A 369 -15.71 -1.91 3.76
CA VAL A 369 -16.55 -1.90 2.55
C VAL A 369 -16.73 -3.34 2.05
N THR A 370 -17.94 -3.69 1.62
CA THR A 370 -18.26 -5.04 1.14
C THR A 370 -17.86 -5.21 -0.34
N PRO A 371 -17.61 -6.44 -0.83
CA PRO A 371 -17.39 -6.70 -2.25
C PRO A 371 -18.49 -6.11 -3.15
N ASP A 372 -19.76 -6.18 -2.74
CA ASP A 372 -20.90 -5.62 -3.48
C ASP A 372 -20.83 -4.09 -3.62
N GLU A 373 -20.33 -3.39 -2.59
CA GLU A 373 -20.12 -1.95 -2.65
C GLU A 373 -18.94 -1.59 -3.57
N PHE A 374 -17.88 -2.41 -3.62
CA PHE A 374 -16.84 -2.26 -4.64
C PHE A 374 -17.39 -2.50 -6.05
N GLU A 375 -18.24 -3.51 -6.26
CA GLU A 375 -18.86 -3.78 -7.56
C GLU A 375 -19.84 -2.66 -7.98
N LYS A 376 -20.57 -2.06 -7.03
CA LYS A 376 -21.35 -0.83 -7.26
C LYS A 376 -20.48 0.30 -7.80
N TRP A 377 -19.35 0.60 -7.14
CA TRP A 377 -18.42 1.64 -7.62
C TRP A 377 -17.75 1.29 -8.94
N ARG A 378 -17.48 0.00 -9.19
CA ARG A 378 -16.98 -0.48 -10.48
C ARG A 378 -17.95 -0.15 -11.61
N LYS A 379 -19.21 -0.57 -11.48
CA LYS A 379 -20.26 -0.26 -12.47
C LYS A 379 -20.44 1.25 -12.65
N ARG A 380 -20.55 2.00 -11.54
CA ARG A 380 -20.81 3.44 -11.59
C ARG A 380 -19.69 4.24 -12.25
N ALA A 381 -18.43 3.84 -12.08
CA ALA A 381 -17.31 4.48 -12.78
C ALA A 381 -17.25 4.05 -14.26
N MET A 382 -17.50 2.77 -14.61
CA MET A 382 -17.59 2.37 -16.03
C MET A 382 -18.73 3.12 -16.76
N GLU A 383 -19.87 3.35 -16.12
CA GLU A 383 -20.98 4.18 -16.64
C GLU A 383 -20.58 5.63 -16.93
N MET A 384 -19.60 6.18 -16.19
CA MET A 384 -19.05 7.53 -16.38
C MET A 384 -17.97 7.60 -17.48
N GLY A 385 -17.69 6.49 -18.16
CA GLY A 385 -16.73 6.46 -19.26
C GLY A 385 -15.26 6.53 -18.83
N PHE A 386 -14.92 6.01 -17.64
CA PHE A 386 -13.54 5.58 -17.39
C PHE A 386 -13.23 4.39 -18.33
N LEU A 387 -12.04 4.39 -18.94
CA LEU A 387 -11.55 3.31 -19.81
C LEU A 387 -11.45 1.99 -19.03
N TYR A 388 -11.08 2.08 -17.74
CA TYR A 388 -10.93 0.92 -16.88
C TYR A 388 -11.15 1.24 -15.40
N VAL A 389 -11.67 0.26 -14.67
CA VAL A 389 -11.93 0.37 -13.23
C VAL A 389 -11.59 -0.94 -12.51
N ALA A 390 -10.46 -0.96 -11.79
CA ALA A 390 -10.17 -2.00 -10.81
C ALA A 390 -10.81 -1.63 -9.47
N SER A 391 -11.77 -2.43 -9.01
CA SER A 391 -12.49 -2.19 -7.75
C SER A 391 -12.52 -3.45 -6.92
N GLY A 392 -12.07 -3.38 -5.67
CA GLY A 392 -12.17 -4.54 -4.76
C GLY A 392 -11.42 -4.36 -3.44
N PRO A 393 -11.73 -5.17 -2.41
CA PRO A 393 -11.20 -4.98 -1.05
C PRO A 393 -9.67 -4.93 -0.99
N LEU A 394 -8.99 -5.78 -1.76
CA LEU A 394 -7.52 -5.89 -1.78
C LEU A 394 -6.84 -5.07 -2.89
N VAL A 395 -7.59 -4.34 -3.73
CA VAL A 395 -7.02 -3.56 -4.83
C VAL A 395 -6.10 -2.44 -4.30
N ARG A 396 -5.02 -2.18 -5.03
CA ARG A 396 -4.06 -1.08 -4.84
C ARG A 396 -3.77 -0.46 -6.20
N SER A 397 -3.26 0.77 -6.23
CA SER A 397 -2.83 1.43 -7.48
C SER A 397 -1.96 0.53 -8.37
N SER A 398 -0.97 -0.16 -7.78
CA SER A 398 -0.07 -1.08 -8.51
C SER A 398 -0.50 -2.56 -8.56
N TYR A 399 -1.67 -2.93 -8.02
CA TYR A 399 -2.11 -4.33 -8.03
C TYR A 399 -2.59 -4.74 -9.43
N LYS A 400 -1.96 -5.77 -10.02
CA LYS A 400 -2.25 -6.28 -11.38
C LYS A 400 -2.26 -5.19 -12.47
N ALA A 401 -1.44 -4.16 -12.27
CA ALA A 401 -1.39 -3.01 -13.15
C ALA A 401 -0.99 -3.35 -14.60
N GLY A 402 -0.08 -4.32 -14.79
CA GLY A 402 0.31 -4.78 -16.13
C GLY A 402 -0.80 -5.51 -16.89
N GLU A 403 -1.49 -6.44 -16.22
CA GLU A 403 -2.65 -7.15 -16.79
C GLU A 403 -3.73 -6.14 -17.22
N ALA A 404 -4.10 -5.23 -16.31
CA ALA A 404 -5.05 -4.16 -16.56
C ALA A 404 -4.63 -3.23 -17.72
N PHE A 405 -3.37 -2.79 -17.76
CA PHE A 405 -2.91 -1.87 -18.80
C PHE A 405 -2.88 -2.52 -20.18
N ILE A 406 -2.43 -3.77 -20.30
CA ILE A 406 -2.44 -4.50 -21.57
C ILE A 406 -3.87 -4.65 -22.09
N GLU A 407 -4.82 -5.01 -21.20
CA GLU A 407 -6.26 -5.04 -21.53
C GLU A 407 -6.74 -3.68 -22.07
N ASN A 408 -6.29 -2.58 -21.46
CA ASN A 408 -6.69 -1.22 -21.82
C ASN A 408 -6.08 -0.72 -23.13
N VAL A 409 -4.84 -1.07 -23.44
CA VAL A 409 -4.21 -0.77 -24.74
C VAL A 409 -4.92 -1.53 -25.85
N LEU A 410 -5.27 -2.80 -25.63
CA LEU A 410 -6.05 -3.60 -26.57
C LEU A 410 -7.45 -2.99 -26.78
N ARG A 411 -8.18 -2.67 -25.70
CA ARG A 411 -9.49 -1.96 -25.75
C ARG A 411 -9.41 -0.63 -26.51
N LYS A 412 -8.38 0.19 -26.26
CA LYS A 412 -8.16 1.50 -26.90
C LYS A 412 -7.81 1.37 -28.40
N ARG A 413 -7.11 0.30 -28.79
CA ARG A 413 -6.78 -0.01 -30.21
C ARG A 413 -7.94 -0.65 -30.98
N ALA A 414 -8.79 -1.43 -30.32
CA ALA A 414 -9.93 -2.09 -30.96
C ALA A 414 -11.05 -1.12 -31.38
N GLY A 415 -11.19 0.03 -30.72
CA GLY A 415 -12.20 1.05 -31.04
C GLY A 415 -13.64 0.67 -30.71
N GLU A 416 -13.85 -0.47 -30.03
CA GLU A 416 -15.16 -1.06 -29.78
C GLU A 416 -16.00 -0.30 -28.73
N LYS A 417 -17.32 -0.48 -28.82
CA LYS A 417 -18.30 -0.10 -27.79
C LYS A 417 -19.19 -1.30 -27.49
N ILE A 418 -19.70 -1.36 -26.24
CA ILE A 418 -20.77 -2.28 -25.77
C ILE A 418 -20.28 -3.76 -25.66
N PRO A 419 -20.83 -4.62 -24.76
CA PRO A 419 -21.58 -4.40 -23.52
C PRO A 419 -20.71 -4.70 -22.28
N GLY A 420 -21.35 -4.83 -21.10
CA GLY A 420 -20.68 -5.23 -19.86
C GLY A 420 -20.48 -6.75 -19.69
N SER A 421 -19.62 -7.09 -18.73
CA SER A 421 -19.20 -8.43 -18.27
C SER A 421 -18.19 -9.19 -19.16
N VAL A 422 -16.99 -9.37 -18.58
CA VAL A 422 -16.34 -10.67 -18.50
C VAL A 422 -15.95 -10.85 -17.03
N VAL A 423 -16.26 -12.00 -16.44
CA VAL A 423 -15.78 -12.39 -15.11
C VAL A 423 -14.64 -13.40 -15.30
N GLY A 424 -13.65 -13.37 -14.41
CA GLY A 424 -12.36 -14.05 -14.51
C GLY A 424 -12.28 -15.30 -15.41
N ALA A 425 -11.56 -15.16 -16.51
CA ALA A 425 -11.07 -16.23 -17.38
C ALA A 425 -9.64 -15.91 -17.80
N ASP A 426 -8.76 -16.92 -17.90
CA ASP A 426 -7.33 -16.73 -18.18
C ASP A 426 -7.08 -16.25 -19.62
N VAL A 427 -6.89 -14.93 -19.79
CA VAL A 427 -6.35 -14.35 -21.02
C VAL A 427 -4.88 -14.74 -21.15
N LYS A 428 -4.56 -15.56 -22.14
CA LYS A 428 -3.22 -16.16 -22.29
C LYS A 428 -2.19 -15.13 -22.78
N LEU A 429 -1.16 -14.88 -21.98
CA LEU A 429 -0.10 -13.87 -22.19
C LEU A 429 0.90 -14.19 -23.33
N ASN A 430 0.41 -14.57 -24.51
CA ASN A 430 1.24 -14.81 -25.70
C ASN A 430 1.46 -13.53 -26.54
N ASP A 431 0.53 -12.57 -26.49
CA ASP A 431 0.48 -11.46 -27.46
C ASP A 431 1.54 -10.37 -27.25
N ALA A 432 2.41 -10.50 -26.23
CA ALA A 432 3.57 -9.62 -26.06
C ALA A 432 4.49 -9.64 -27.28
N ALA A 433 4.64 -10.80 -27.95
CA ALA A 433 5.38 -10.92 -29.20
C ALA A 433 4.64 -10.24 -30.37
N ALA A 434 3.31 -10.34 -30.44
CA ALA A 434 2.51 -9.67 -31.46
C ALA A 434 2.57 -8.14 -31.33
N VAL A 435 2.60 -7.60 -30.10
CA VAL A 435 2.86 -6.17 -29.87
C VAL A 435 4.26 -5.77 -30.37
N GLU A 436 5.28 -6.61 -30.18
CA GLU A 436 6.64 -6.34 -30.67
C GLU A 436 6.78 -6.41 -32.20
N GLU A 437 6.04 -7.31 -32.88
CA GLU A 437 5.96 -7.32 -34.35
C GLU A 437 5.21 -6.10 -34.90
N ILE A 438 4.06 -5.75 -34.31
CA ILE A 438 3.26 -4.58 -34.73
C ILE A 438 4.09 -3.29 -34.58
N MET A 439 4.79 -3.09 -33.45
CA MET A 439 5.63 -1.90 -33.24
C MET A 439 6.87 -1.84 -34.15
N LYS A 440 7.29 -2.95 -34.75
CA LYS A 440 8.31 -2.97 -35.82
C LYS A 440 7.72 -2.60 -37.18
N SER A 441 6.45 -2.92 -37.45
CA SER A 441 5.78 -2.57 -38.72
C SER A 441 5.46 -1.08 -38.87
N GLU A 442 5.39 -0.32 -37.77
CA GLU A 442 5.12 1.13 -37.76
C GLU A 442 6.41 1.99 -37.88
N ASN A 443 7.59 1.38 -38.02
CA ASN A 443 8.90 2.05 -38.12
C ASN A 443 9.67 1.68 -39.41
N ALA A 444 8.95 1.32 -40.48
CA ALA A 444 9.50 0.84 -41.76
C ALA A 444 9.03 1.69 -42.96
#